data_AF-A0A949VJM0-F1
#
_entry.id   AF-A0A949VJM0-F1
#
_cell.length_a   1.000
_cell.length_b   1.000
_cell.length_c   1.000
_cell.angle_alpha   90.00
_cell.angle_beta   90.00
_cell.angle_gamma   90.00
#
_symmetry.space_group_name_H-M   'P 1'
#
loop_
_entity.id
_entity.type
_entity.pdbx_description
1 polymer ?
#
loop_
_entity_poly.entity_id
_entity_poly.type
_entity_poly.pdbx_seq_one_letter_code
_entity_poly.pdbx_strand_id
1 'polypeptide(L)'
;MTGIERLTSNGVATLLAMGKGFGKSAPCSASWRLRATLLTGFLTFSLFHPATLFSQAPYIPPSDPLVKEKLAQWQDLKFGLLMHWGPYSQWGVVESWSICPEDEPWCRRDSSHGKTYYEYVKNYEALQTTFNPTAFDPGKWAEAAKDAGMKYVVFTTKHHDGFCMFDTKLTDYKVTSPRCPFHGDPRANIAKQVFDAFRSAGLWTGAYFSKPDWHCPYYWWPYFPPKDRNVNYLPSRYPERWQQFKDFTYGQIEELMSDYGKMDILWLDGGQVRPLNTIDTTVSWQKAIAIDQDIDMPRIAAMARKHQPGLLVVDRTVGGEYENYITPEGHVPEKDPGVPWETCMPMGTSWSWVPNEKYKSTEEIIRTLAQVVTRGGSLLLNVGPRPDGRWDSTAYQRLADVGAWLKTNGEAIYGTRASTWETHGAIGCTQSKDGRTHYLLGEAKGVPWSFAWKGREMPMATLLATGQVLRLKTGQPGFLMLELPPGAEQGGVVVVKIEG
;
A
#
# COMPACT_ATOMS: atom_id res chain seq x y z
N MET A 1 -32.10 -20.20 -63.86
CA MET A 1 -31.93 -19.60 -65.21
C MET A 1 -31.56 -18.12 -65.01
N THR A 2 -30.81 -17.52 -65.95
CA THR A 2 -30.72 -16.05 -66.27
C THR A 2 -30.79 -15.00 -65.14
N GLY A 3 -29.90 -14.00 -65.00
CA GLY A 3 -28.74 -13.51 -65.76
C GLY A 3 -28.25 -12.21 -65.07
N ILE A 4 -26.94 -11.88 -65.02
CA ILE A 4 -26.18 -11.12 -66.05
C ILE A 4 -26.78 -9.70 -66.25
N GLU A 5 -26.08 -8.57 -66.12
CA GLU A 5 -24.65 -8.19 -66.35
C GLU A 5 -24.26 -7.02 -65.38
N ARG A 6 -23.05 -6.47 -65.11
CA ARG A 6 -21.59 -6.57 -65.48
C ARG A 6 -20.80 -5.98 -64.25
N LEU A 7 -19.55 -5.45 -64.14
CA LEU A 7 -18.26 -5.11 -64.84
C LEU A 7 -17.16 -5.29 -63.73
N THR A 8 -16.03 -5.98 -63.90
CA THR A 8 -14.67 -5.53 -64.34
C THR A 8 -14.12 -4.24 -63.67
N SER A 9 -12.84 -4.06 -63.29
CA SER A 9 -11.55 -4.83 -63.33
C SER A 9 -10.42 -3.86 -62.86
N ASN A 10 -9.22 -4.14 -62.32
CA ASN A 10 -8.40 -5.27 -61.78
C ASN A 10 -7.34 -4.60 -60.83
N GLY A 11 -6.33 -5.19 -60.16
CA GLY A 11 -5.72 -6.53 -59.99
C GLY A 11 -4.92 -6.52 -58.64
N VAL A 12 -4.17 -7.52 -58.14
CA VAL A 12 -3.43 -8.70 -58.66
C VAL A 12 -2.04 -8.37 -59.26
N ALA A 13 -0.89 -8.90 -58.80
CA ALA A 13 -0.57 -9.63 -57.56
C ALA A 13 0.96 -9.73 -57.28
N THR A 14 1.26 -10.10 -56.03
CA THR A 14 2.50 -10.64 -55.41
C THR A 14 3.36 -11.62 -56.24
N LEU A 15 4.70 -11.52 -56.12
CA LEU A 15 5.73 -12.56 -55.83
C LEU A 15 7.14 -11.92 -56.05
N LEU A 16 8.34 -12.42 -55.69
CA LEU A 16 8.97 -13.24 -54.62
C LEU A 16 10.37 -13.65 -55.18
N ALA A 17 11.39 -13.81 -54.31
CA ALA A 17 12.65 -14.57 -54.50
C ALA A 17 13.96 -13.86 -54.99
N MET A 18 14.94 -13.86 -54.06
CA MET A 18 16.36 -14.25 -54.18
C MET A 18 17.34 -13.63 -55.22
N GLY A 19 18.49 -13.17 -54.70
CA GLY A 19 19.76 -13.01 -55.43
C GLY A 19 20.96 -12.89 -54.47
N LYS A 20 22.09 -13.57 -54.73
CA LYS A 20 23.33 -13.52 -53.92
C LYS A 20 24.45 -12.81 -54.71
N GLY A 21 25.35 -12.08 -54.05
CA GLY A 21 26.53 -11.50 -54.70
C GLY A 21 27.61 -11.01 -53.72
N PHE A 22 28.86 -11.47 -53.90
CA PHE A 22 30.03 -11.14 -53.07
C PHE A 22 30.72 -9.83 -53.50
N GLY A 23 31.44 -9.19 -52.57
CA GLY A 23 32.46 -8.17 -52.90
C GLY A 23 33.20 -7.63 -51.66
N LYS A 24 34.53 -7.70 -51.63
CA LYS A 24 35.38 -7.13 -50.56
C LYS A 24 36.38 -6.13 -51.15
N SER A 25 36.55 -4.96 -50.52
CA SER A 25 37.87 -4.33 -50.32
C SER A 25 37.81 -3.09 -49.41
N ALA A 26 38.94 -2.85 -48.74
CA ALA A 26 39.40 -1.62 -48.09
C ALA A 26 40.86 -1.39 -48.63
N PRO A 27 41.69 -0.39 -48.25
CA PRO A 27 41.64 0.45 -47.04
C PRO A 27 42.14 1.92 -47.23
N CYS A 28 42.62 2.54 -46.13
CA CYS A 28 43.31 3.84 -46.00
C CYS A 28 42.44 5.10 -46.19
N SER A 29 42.56 6.16 -45.38
CA SER A 29 43.74 6.66 -44.63
C SER A 29 43.36 7.38 -43.30
N ALA A 30 44.36 7.91 -42.58
CA ALA A 30 44.18 8.67 -41.33
C ALA A 30 43.91 10.18 -41.62
N SER A 31 43.53 11.08 -40.68
CA SER A 31 44.01 11.26 -39.31
C SER A 31 43.30 12.43 -38.58
N TRP A 32 43.55 12.60 -37.26
CA TRP A 32 43.26 13.76 -36.39
C TRP A 32 41.85 14.39 -36.37
N ARG A 33 41.23 14.47 -35.16
CA ARG A 33 40.93 15.76 -34.49
C ARG A 33 40.46 15.61 -33.03
N LEU A 34 40.77 16.66 -32.27
CA LEU A 34 40.42 17.07 -30.90
C LEU A 34 39.69 16.09 -29.95
N ARG A 35 40.23 15.98 -28.73
CA ARG A 35 39.44 15.63 -27.53
C ARG A 35 38.50 16.78 -27.18
N ALA A 36 37.22 16.50 -26.96
CA ALA A 36 36.26 17.42 -26.36
C ALA A 36 35.69 16.79 -25.08
N THR A 37 36.11 17.29 -23.91
CA THR A 37 35.67 16.77 -22.61
C THR A 37 34.31 17.35 -22.23
N LEU A 38 33.22 16.76 -22.72
CA LEU A 38 31.87 17.13 -22.30
C LEU A 38 31.52 16.45 -20.97
N LEU A 39 31.48 17.25 -19.89
CA LEU A 39 30.79 16.84 -18.66
C LEU A 39 29.27 16.87 -18.93
N THR A 40 28.68 15.72 -19.26
CA THR A 40 27.23 15.55 -19.24
C THR A 40 26.75 15.37 -17.79
N GLY A 41 26.37 16.48 -17.17
CA GLY A 41 25.70 16.47 -15.87
C GLY A 41 24.36 15.73 -15.96
N PHE A 42 24.22 14.62 -15.23
CA PHE A 42 22.97 13.87 -15.14
C PHE A 42 21.93 14.65 -14.32
N LEU A 43 21.17 15.51 -14.99
CA LEU A 43 19.93 16.08 -14.46
C LEU A 43 18.86 14.99 -14.37
N THR A 44 18.76 14.37 -13.20
CA THR A 44 17.73 13.39 -12.87
C THR A 44 16.37 14.07 -12.71
N PHE A 45 15.71 14.34 -13.84
CA PHE A 45 14.31 14.76 -13.86
C PHE A 45 13.43 13.68 -13.22
N SER A 46 13.06 13.92 -11.96
CA SER A 46 12.03 13.16 -11.28
C SER A 46 10.68 13.53 -11.88
N LEU A 47 10.16 12.67 -12.76
CA LEU A 47 8.87 12.87 -13.43
C LEU A 47 7.72 12.63 -12.44
N PHE A 48 7.50 13.63 -11.57
CA PHE A 48 6.25 13.79 -10.83
C PHE A 48 5.10 13.88 -11.84
N HIS A 49 4.40 12.77 -12.04
CA HIS A 49 3.09 12.82 -12.67
C HIS A 49 2.14 13.53 -11.70
N PRO A 50 1.38 14.54 -12.14
CA PRO A 50 0.29 15.07 -11.32
C PRO A 50 -0.72 13.95 -11.10
N ALA A 51 -0.89 13.53 -9.86
CA ALA A 51 -1.92 12.54 -9.49
C ALA A 51 -3.28 13.10 -9.90
N THR A 52 -4.04 12.33 -10.69
CA THR A 52 -5.40 12.72 -11.04
C THR A 52 -6.29 12.64 -9.80
N LEU A 53 -7.21 13.59 -9.66
CA LEU A 53 -8.01 13.79 -8.46
C LEU A 53 -8.67 12.48 -7.98
N PHE A 54 -8.50 12.17 -6.69
CA PHE A 54 -9.18 11.06 -6.02
C PHE A 54 -10.68 11.35 -5.90
N SER A 55 -11.42 11.06 -6.97
CA SER A 55 -12.83 10.73 -6.85
C SER A 55 -12.94 9.23 -6.58
N GLN A 56 -13.39 8.91 -5.37
CA GLN A 56 -14.02 7.62 -5.09
C GLN A 56 -15.53 7.88 -4.99
N ALA A 57 -16.35 6.85 -5.20
CA ALA A 57 -17.77 6.95 -4.91
C ALA A 57 -17.98 7.49 -3.48
N PRO A 58 -18.94 8.41 -3.26
CA PRO A 58 -18.97 9.28 -2.08
C PRO A 58 -18.91 8.46 -0.79
N TYR A 59 -17.96 8.82 0.08
CA TYR A 59 -17.72 8.14 1.35
C TYR A 59 -19.01 8.03 2.16
N ILE A 60 -19.39 6.80 2.52
CA ILE A 60 -20.55 6.52 3.36
C ILE A 60 -20.04 6.22 4.77
N PRO A 61 -20.26 7.12 5.76
CA PRO A 61 -19.96 6.83 7.15
C PRO A 61 -20.68 5.54 7.58
N PRO A 62 -20.00 4.61 8.29
CA PRO A 62 -20.60 3.33 8.66
C PRO A 62 -21.90 3.55 9.46
N SER A 63 -22.91 2.71 9.25
CA SER A 63 -24.21 2.80 9.94
C SER A 63 -24.15 2.27 11.38
N ASP A 64 -23.48 1.13 11.57
CA ASP A 64 -23.29 0.37 12.81
C ASP A 64 -22.57 1.20 13.92
N PRO A 65 -23.18 1.36 15.11
CA PRO A 65 -22.55 2.03 16.26
C PRO A 65 -21.18 1.47 16.68
N LEU A 66 -20.98 0.15 16.64
CA LEU A 66 -19.72 -0.48 17.04
C LEU A 66 -18.61 -0.18 16.03
N VAL A 67 -18.95 -0.13 14.74
CA VAL A 67 -18.01 0.26 13.67
C VAL A 67 -17.68 1.74 13.77
N LYS A 68 -18.65 2.61 14.08
CA LYS A 68 -18.40 4.05 14.36
C LYS A 68 -17.43 4.23 15.52
N GLU A 69 -17.64 3.52 16.63
CA GLU A 69 -16.76 3.58 17.80
C GLU A 69 -15.35 3.09 17.46
N LYS A 70 -15.23 1.91 16.82
CA LYS A 70 -13.95 1.34 16.43
C LYS A 70 -13.20 2.21 15.42
N LEU A 71 -13.91 2.90 14.53
CA LEU A 71 -13.34 3.85 13.58
C LEU A 71 -12.86 5.14 14.26
N ALA A 72 -13.55 5.59 15.31
CA ALA A 72 -13.13 6.72 16.14
C ALA A 72 -11.89 6.38 16.99
N GLN A 73 -11.80 5.14 17.50
CA GLN A 73 -10.62 4.59 18.17
C GLN A 73 -9.45 4.44 17.19
N TRP A 74 -9.67 3.88 16.00
CA TRP A 74 -8.64 3.71 14.96
C TRP A 74 -8.02 5.05 14.52
N GLN A 75 -8.84 6.11 14.40
CA GLN A 75 -8.36 7.47 14.12
C GLN A 75 -7.42 8.05 15.21
N ASP A 76 -7.32 7.42 16.38
CA ASP A 76 -6.37 7.80 17.44
C ASP A 76 -5.02 7.09 17.30
N LEU A 77 -4.97 5.97 16.56
CA LEU A 77 -3.82 5.07 16.46
C LEU A 77 -2.72 5.61 15.56
N LYS A 78 -3.09 6.31 14.47
CA LYS A 78 -2.26 7.06 13.51
C LYS A 78 -1.15 6.34 12.74
N PHE A 79 -0.52 5.31 13.31
CA PHE A 79 0.69 4.69 12.75
C PHE A 79 0.63 3.17 12.90
N GLY A 80 0.71 2.47 11.77
CA GLY A 80 0.64 1.02 11.70
C GLY A 80 1.70 0.43 10.77
N LEU A 81 1.90 -0.88 10.92
CA LEU A 81 2.78 -1.69 10.09
C LEU A 81 1.97 -2.42 9.01
N LEU A 82 2.45 -2.41 7.77
CA LEU A 82 2.03 -3.35 6.73
C LEU A 82 3.18 -4.29 6.37
N MET A 83 2.86 -5.50 5.94
CA MET A 83 3.86 -6.48 5.51
C MET A 83 3.32 -7.26 4.33
N HIS A 84 3.91 -7.05 3.15
CA HIS A 84 3.74 -7.92 1.99
C HIS A 84 4.80 -9.02 2.01
N TRP A 85 4.36 -10.25 2.26
CA TRP A 85 5.23 -11.41 2.34
C TRP A 85 4.61 -12.66 1.74
N GLY A 86 5.45 -13.45 1.07
CA GLY A 86 5.09 -14.70 0.42
C GLY A 86 6.26 -15.30 -0.36
N PRO A 87 6.05 -16.43 -1.04
CA PRO A 87 7.09 -17.16 -1.77
C PRO A 87 7.82 -16.32 -2.82
N TYR A 88 7.14 -15.33 -3.41
CA TYR A 88 7.68 -14.39 -4.39
C TYR A 88 8.90 -13.58 -3.91
N SER A 89 9.04 -13.39 -2.59
CA SER A 89 10.26 -12.81 -2.01
C SER A 89 11.53 -13.55 -2.46
N GLN A 90 11.46 -14.86 -2.75
CA GLN A 90 12.61 -15.67 -3.20
C GLN A 90 13.22 -15.18 -4.53
N TRP A 91 12.44 -14.51 -5.38
CA TRP A 91 12.92 -13.92 -6.63
C TRP A 91 13.21 -12.42 -6.53
N GLY A 92 12.79 -11.76 -5.44
CA GLY A 92 12.95 -10.31 -5.31
C GLY A 92 12.11 -9.52 -6.31
N VAL A 93 10.91 -10.01 -6.63
CA VAL A 93 9.98 -9.41 -7.59
C VAL A 93 8.73 -8.89 -6.90
N VAL A 94 8.12 -7.87 -7.50
CA VAL A 94 6.85 -7.28 -7.07
C VAL A 94 5.78 -8.36 -6.88
N GLU A 95 5.20 -8.40 -5.69
CA GLU A 95 4.21 -9.33 -5.17
C GLU A 95 3.07 -9.60 -6.16
N SER A 96 2.94 -10.84 -6.62
CA SER A 96 2.04 -11.34 -7.69
C SER A 96 2.09 -10.66 -9.06
N TRP A 97 2.39 -9.37 -9.17
CA TRP A 97 2.10 -8.58 -10.38
C TRP A 97 2.84 -9.06 -11.62
N SER A 98 4.00 -9.72 -11.48
CA SER A 98 4.70 -10.34 -12.62
C SER A 98 3.97 -11.54 -13.25
N ILE A 99 2.95 -12.13 -12.61
CA ILE A 99 2.04 -13.11 -13.26
C ILE A 99 0.80 -12.46 -13.90
N CYS A 100 0.50 -11.18 -13.64
CA CYS A 100 -0.55 -10.43 -14.34
C CYS A 100 -0.15 -10.16 -15.81
N PRO A 101 -0.86 -10.68 -16.84
CA PRO A 101 -0.40 -10.68 -18.24
C PRO A 101 -0.31 -9.30 -18.94
N GLU A 102 -0.51 -8.21 -18.21
CA GLU A 102 -0.34 -6.83 -18.65
C GLU A 102 1.15 -6.49 -18.94
N ASP A 103 1.41 -5.50 -19.81
CA ASP A 103 2.75 -5.02 -20.18
C ASP A 103 3.10 -3.70 -19.44
N GLU A 104 3.10 -3.79 -18.11
CA GLU A 104 3.36 -2.67 -17.22
C GLU A 104 4.85 -2.59 -16.84
N PRO A 105 5.49 -1.39 -16.90
CA PRO A 105 6.94 -1.28 -16.77
C PRO A 105 7.49 -1.58 -15.37
N TRP A 106 6.63 -1.59 -14.34
CA TRP A 106 6.97 -1.81 -12.93
C TRP A 106 6.84 -3.27 -12.48
N CYS A 107 6.10 -4.13 -13.20
CA CYS A 107 5.94 -5.55 -12.87
C CYS A 107 6.49 -6.51 -13.96
N ARG A 108 7.54 -6.06 -14.67
CA ARG A 108 8.17 -6.83 -15.75
C ARG A 108 8.70 -8.19 -15.29
N ARG A 109 8.50 -9.20 -16.14
CA ARG A 109 9.04 -10.55 -15.97
C ARG A 109 10.52 -10.58 -16.30
N ASP A 110 11.34 -11.14 -15.42
CA ASP A 110 12.68 -11.59 -15.83
C ASP A 110 12.57 -12.92 -16.61
N SER A 111 13.12 -12.92 -17.82
CA SER A 111 13.23 -14.12 -18.66
C SER A 111 14.14 -15.20 -18.07
N SER A 112 14.92 -14.92 -17.03
CA SER A 112 15.68 -15.95 -16.28
C SER A 112 14.75 -16.97 -15.62
N HIS A 113 13.56 -16.54 -15.18
CA HIS A 113 12.55 -17.36 -14.50
C HIS A 113 11.58 -18.08 -15.46
N GLY A 114 11.59 -17.74 -16.76
CA GLY A 114 10.82 -18.44 -17.79
C GLY A 114 10.92 -17.74 -19.15
N LYS A 115 10.97 -18.50 -20.25
CA LYS A 115 11.04 -17.97 -21.63
C LYS A 115 9.66 -17.70 -22.25
N THR A 116 8.61 -18.27 -21.67
CA THR A 116 7.21 -17.99 -22.04
C THR A 116 6.39 -17.57 -20.81
N TYR A 117 5.23 -16.94 -21.02
CA TYR A 117 4.32 -16.56 -19.94
C TYR A 117 3.94 -17.76 -19.05
N TYR A 118 3.47 -18.86 -19.63
CA TYR A 118 3.04 -20.04 -18.88
C TYR A 118 4.20 -20.76 -18.15
N GLU A 119 5.41 -20.72 -18.70
CA GLU A 119 6.61 -21.22 -18.02
C GLU A 119 6.97 -20.33 -16.82
N TYR A 120 6.91 -19.00 -16.97
CA TYR A 120 7.13 -18.05 -15.87
C TYR A 120 6.10 -18.26 -14.75
N VAL A 121 4.81 -18.34 -15.08
CA VAL A 121 3.73 -18.57 -14.08
C VAL A 121 3.91 -19.91 -13.37
N LYS A 122 4.15 -21.00 -14.11
CA LYS A 122 4.40 -22.33 -13.52
C LYS A 122 5.61 -22.32 -12.57
N ASN A 123 6.69 -21.65 -12.95
CA ASN A 123 7.89 -21.55 -12.12
C ASN A 123 7.68 -20.63 -10.90
N TYR A 124 6.77 -19.64 -11.01
CA TYR A 124 6.36 -18.76 -9.92
C TYR A 124 5.51 -19.53 -8.89
N GLU A 125 4.52 -20.29 -9.33
CA GLU A 125 3.73 -21.18 -8.47
C GLU A 125 4.61 -22.24 -7.79
N ALA A 126 5.65 -22.72 -8.48
CA ALA A 126 6.62 -23.65 -7.92
C ALA A 126 7.44 -23.06 -6.76
N LEU A 127 7.44 -21.74 -6.52
CA LEU A 127 8.11 -21.11 -5.38
C LEU A 127 7.63 -21.62 -4.02
N GLN A 128 6.38 -22.13 -3.93
CA GLN A 128 5.92 -22.84 -2.74
C GLN A 128 6.89 -23.96 -2.34
N THR A 129 7.46 -24.69 -3.31
CA THR A 129 8.28 -25.88 -3.10
C THR A 129 9.68 -25.62 -2.58
N THR A 130 10.11 -24.35 -2.54
CA THR A 130 11.41 -23.94 -1.99
C THR A 130 11.28 -22.97 -0.81
N PHE A 131 10.09 -22.41 -0.55
CA PHE A 131 9.87 -21.43 0.51
C PHE A 131 10.08 -22.04 1.90
N ASN A 132 11.12 -21.59 2.60
CA ASN A 132 11.52 -22.14 3.90
C ASN A 132 12.06 -21.06 4.87
N PRO A 133 11.19 -20.20 5.43
CA PRO A 133 11.59 -19.09 6.30
C PRO A 133 11.98 -19.54 7.72
N THR A 134 13.03 -20.35 7.83
CA THR A 134 13.53 -20.93 9.11
C THR A 134 13.85 -19.89 10.18
N ALA A 135 14.23 -18.67 9.78
CA ALA A 135 14.54 -17.54 10.67
C ALA A 135 13.34 -16.61 10.94
N PHE A 136 12.12 -17.02 10.60
CA PHE A 136 10.86 -16.32 10.91
C PHE A 136 10.68 -16.12 12.41
N ASP A 137 10.66 -14.87 12.84
CA ASP A 137 10.48 -14.46 14.23
C ASP A 137 9.49 -13.29 14.33
N PRO A 138 8.18 -13.58 14.45
CA PRO A 138 7.16 -12.54 14.56
C PRO A 138 7.21 -11.82 15.92
N GLY A 139 7.91 -12.37 16.92
CA GLY A 139 8.15 -11.70 18.20
C GLY A 139 9.04 -10.48 18.01
N LYS A 140 10.18 -10.64 17.33
CA LYS A 140 11.06 -9.51 16.96
C LYS A 140 10.37 -8.45 16.10
N TRP A 141 9.47 -8.86 15.21
CA TRP A 141 8.67 -7.93 14.40
C TRP A 141 7.69 -7.12 15.26
N ALA A 142 6.98 -7.79 16.18
CA ALA A 142 6.03 -7.16 17.09
C ALA A 142 6.71 -6.21 18.09
N GLU A 143 7.87 -6.60 18.61
CA GLU A 143 8.72 -5.78 19.50
C GLU A 143 9.21 -4.53 18.78
N ALA A 144 9.83 -4.67 17.59
CA ALA A 144 10.32 -3.54 16.81
C ALA A 144 9.21 -2.56 16.38
N ALA A 145 8.03 -3.07 15.99
CA ALA A 145 6.88 -2.23 15.66
C ALA A 145 6.34 -1.46 16.89
N LYS A 146 6.24 -2.13 18.04
CA LYS A 146 5.81 -1.54 19.31
C LYS A 146 6.76 -0.43 19.76
N ASP A 147 8.07 -0.67 19.69
CA ASP A 147 9.09 0.30 20.09
C ASP A 147 9.20 1.48 19.12
N ALA A 148 8.89 1.27 17.83
CA ALA A 148 8.62 2.32 16.84
C ALA A 148 7.31 3.09 17.08
N GLY A 149 6.57 2.77 18.14
CA GLY A 149 5.31 3.42 18.48
C GLY A 149 4.11 2.99 17.63
N MET A 150 4.25 2.06 16.68
CA MET A 150 3.13 1.55 15.89
C MET A 150 2.07 0.92 16.78
N LYS A 151 0.80 1.05 16.38
CA LYS A 151 -0.36 0.64 17.19
C LYS A 151 -1.16 -0.52 16.60
N TYR A 152 -0.92 -0.83 15.34
CA TYR A 152 -1.60 -1.90 14.61
C TYR A 152 -0.70 -2.52 13.54
N VAL A 153 -1.02 -3.76 13.15
CA VAL A 153 -0.42 -4.44 12.00
C VAL A 153 -1.50 -4.85 11.01
N VAL A 154 -1.20 -4.74 9.73
CA VAL A 154 -1.93 -5.38 8.63
C VAL A 154 -0.97 -6.37 7.95
N PHE A 155 -1.33 -7.64 7.89
CA PHE A 155 -0.47 -8.69 7.32
C PHE A 155 -1.10 -9.34 6.08
N THR A 156 -0.33 -9.55 5.01
CA THR A 156 -0.80 -10.24 3.80
C THR A 156 -1.09 -11.72 4.10
N THR A 157 -2.36 -12.03 4.38
CA THR A 157 -2.81 -13.42 4.54
C THR A 157 -2.85 -14.15 3.20
N LYS A 158 -3.20 -13.43 2.12
CA LYS A 158 -3.21 -13.89 0.73
C LYS A 158 -3.06 -12.69 -0.21
N HIS A 159 -2.17 -12.75 -1.21
CA HIS A 159 -2.04 -11.74 -2.26
C HIS A 159 -2.77 -12.16 -3.54
N HIS A 160 -2.72 -11.36 -4.61
CA HIS A 160 -3.39 -11.70 -5.88
C HIS A 160 -2.93 -13.03 -6.48
N ASP A 161 -1.74 -13.54 -6.12
CA ASP A 161 -1.25 -14.85 -6.55
C ASP A 161 -2.00 -16.03 -5.93
N GLY A 162 -2.86 -15.78 -4.93
CA GLY A 162 -3.61 -16.82 -4.23
C GLY A 162 -2.83 -17.56 -3.16
N PHE A 163 -1.54 -17.24 -2.93
CA PHE A 163 -0.75 -17.98 -1.94
C PHE A 163 -1.17 -17.65 -0.52
N CYS A 164 -1.69 -18.64 0.20
CA CYS A 164 -2.21 -18.45 1.54
C CYS A 164 -1.08 -18.60 2.58
N MET A 165 -0.74 -17.50 3.24
CA MET A 165 0.17 -17.44 4.40
C MET A 165 -0.49 -17.94 5.71
N PHE A 166 -1.65 -18.60 5.58
CA PHE A 166 -2.48 -19.11 6.67
C PHE A 166 -3.01 -20.51 6.32
N ASP A 167 -3.40 -21.27 7.35
CA ASP A 167 -3.88 -22.64 7.17
C ASP A 167 -5.37 -22.69 6.77
N THR A 168 -5.64 -22.42 5.50
CA THR A 168 -6.99 -22.55 4.92
C THR A 168 -7.34 -23.99 4.57
N LYS A 169 -8.60 -24.39 4.76
CA LYS A 169 -9.11 -25.71 4.35
C LYS A 169 -9.47 -25.78 2.85
N LEU A 170 -9.37 -24.66 2.11
CA LEU A 170 -9.94 -24.49 0.76
C LEU A 170 -8.94 -24.59 -0.40
N THR A 171 -7.62 -24.57 -0.15
CA THR A 171 -6.59 -24.74 -1.19
C THR A 171 -5.30 -25.33 -0.64
N ASP A 172 -4.58 -26.10 -1.46
CA ASP A 172 -3.23 -26.58 -1.18
C ASP A 172 -2.13 -25.59 -1.60
N TYR A 173 -2.48 -24.42 -2.14
CA TYR A 173 -1.53 -23.34 -2.43
C TYR A 173 -1.38 -22.44 -1.19
N LYS A 174 -0.82 -23.04 -0.14
CA LYS A 174 -0.67 -22.46 1.20
C LYS A 174 0.63 -22.88 1.87
N VAL A 175 1.09 -22.12 2.87
CA VAL A 175 2.33 -22.38 3.60
C VAL A 175 2.32 -23.69 4.42
N THR A 176 1.16 -24.15 4.87
CA THR A 176 0.98 -25.41 5.61
C THR A 176 0.77 -26.64 4.74
N SER A 177 0.74 -26.52 3.41
CA SER A 177 0.64 -27.68 2.51
C SER A 177 1.94 -28.48 2.55
N PRO A 178 1.91 -29.84 2.54
CA PRO A 178 3.12 -30.67 2.49
C PRO A 178 4.08 -30.39 1.32
N ARG A 179 3.60 -29.67 0.28
CA ARG A 179 4.43 -29.16 -0.83
C ARG A 179 5.40 -28.05 -0.40
N CYS A 180 5.13 -27.33 0.68
CA CYS A 180 5.97 -26.24 1.18
C CYS A 180 6.98 -26.77 2.21
N PRO A 181 8.30 -26.57 2.05
CA PRO A 181 9.30 -27.07 3.00
C PRO A 181 9.08 -26.65 4.46
N PHE A 182 8.44 -25.49 4.68
CA PHE A 182 8.17 -24.95 6.02
C PHE A 182 7.00 -25.63 6.76
N HIS A 183 6.19 -26.47 6.10
CA HIS A 183 4.93 -26.99 6.67
C HIS A 183 5.08 -27.77 7.98
N GLY A 184 6.24 -28.38 8.22
CA GLY A 184 6.56 -29.15 9.43
C GLY A 184 7.08 -28.30 10.61
N ASP A 185 7.30 -26.99 10.42
CA ASP A 185 7.69 -26.10 11.51
C ASP A 185 6.47 -25.78 12.39
N PRO A 186 6.58 -25.76 13.74
CA PRO A 186 5.46 -25.37 14.61
C PRO A 186 4.93 -23.94 14.34
N ARG A 187 5.70 -23.10 13.64
CA ARG A 187 5.31 -21.75 13.20
C ARG A 187 4.67 -21.70 11.81
N ALA A 188 4.46 -22.85 11.15
CA ALA A 188 4.05 -22.94 9.74
C ALA A 188 2.78 -22.15 9.39
N ASN A 189 1.80 -22.05 10.29
CA ASN A 189 0.66 -21.14 10.12
C ASN A 189 1.08 -19.68 10.42
N ILE A 190 1.84 -19.11 9.49
CA ILE A 190 2.54 -17.81 9.64
C ILE A 190 1.59 -16.68 10.06
N ALA A 191 0.45 -16.52 9.38
CA ALA A 191 -0.50 -15.45 9.70
C ALA A 191 -0.98 -15.53 11.15
N LYS A 192 -1.26 -16.73 11.67
CA LYS A 192 -1.65 -16.92 13.07
C LYS A 192 -0.53 -16.50 14.02
N GLN A 193 0.71 -16.89 13.73
CA GLN A 193 1.89 -16.55 14.54
C GLN A 193 2.16 -15.02 14.53
N VAL A 194 1.96 -14.35 13.39
CA VAL A 194 2.03 -12.88 13.31
C VAL A 194 0.93 -12.24 14.16
N PHE A 195 -0.34 -12.63 13.99
CA PHE A 195 -1.43 -12.02 14.74
C PHE A 195 -1.33 -12.27 16.25
N ASP A 196 -0.96 -13.49 16.68
CA ASP A 196 -0.80 -13.80 18.09
C ASP A 196 0.38 -13.01 18.72
N ALA A 197 1.50 -12.84 18.02
CA ALA A 197 2.64 -12.05 18.50
C ALA A 197 2.31 -10.56 18.63
N PHE A 198 1.73 -9.95 17.59
CA PHE A 198 1.37 -8.52 17.60
C PHE A 198 0.26 -8.20 18.60
N ARG A 199 -0.74 -9.08 18.73
CA ARG A 199 -1.79 -8.96 19.75
C ARG A 199 -1.21 -9.06 21.17
N SER A 200 -0.24 -9.96 21.39
CA SER A 200 0.46 -10.10 22.67
C SER A 200 1.36 -8.91 23.00
N ALA A 201 1.91 -8.23 21.98
CA ALA A 201 2.63 -6.97 22.15
C ALA A 201 1.71 -5.80 22.52
N GLY A 202 0.39 -5.92 22.30
CA GLY A 202 -0.64 -4.92 22.59
C GLY A 202 -1.10 -4.12 21.36
N LEU A 203 -0.75 -4.56 20.15
CA LEU A 203 -1.16 -3.93 18.89
C LEU A 203 -2.46 -4.54 18.36
N TRP A 204 -3.27 -3.75 17.67
CA TRP A 204 -4.40 -4.26 16.90
C TRP A 204 -3.91 -5.10 15.70
N THR A 205 -4.70 -6.08 15.28
CA THR A 205 -4.36 -6.98 14.17
C THR A 205 -5.35 -6.87 13.03
N GLY A 206 -4.86 -6.77 11.81
CA GLY A 206 -5.66 -6.72 10.59
C GLY A 206 -5.19 -7.73 9.54
N ALA A 207 -6.14 -8.37 8.88
CA ALA A 207 -5.87 -9.25 7.75
C ALA A 207 -5.93 -8.43 6.45
N TYR A 208 -4.81 -8.25 5.76
CA TYR A 208 -4.86 -7.98 4.32
C TYR A 208 -5.30 -9.27 3.65
N PHE A 209 -6.30 -9.17 2.78
CA PHE A 209 -6.78 -10.27 1.96
C PHE A 209 -7.10 -9.76 0.55
N SER A 210 -6.47 -10.34 -0.47
CA SER A 210 -6.78 -10.01 -1.85
C SER A 210 -8.09 -10.61 -2.33
N LYS A 211 -8.96 -9.75 -2.87
CA LYS A 211 -10.18 -10.15 -3.58
C LYS A 211 -9.91 -10.91 -4.88
N PRO A 212 -8.99 -10.50 -5.79
CA PRO A 212 -8.60 -11.31 -6.94
C PRO A 212 -7.75 -12.50 -6.48
N ASP A 213 -7.85 -13.62 -7.19
CA ASP A 213 -7.05 -14.82 -6.92
C ASP A 213 -6.68 -15.49 -8.24
N TRP A 214 -5.44 -15.29 -8.66
CA TRP A 214 -4.92 -15.70 -9.97
C TRP A 214 -4.53 -17.18 -10.04
N HIS A 215 -4.46 -17.88 -8.90
CA HIS A 215 -4.33 -19.35 -8.83
C HIS A 215 -5.70 -20.04 -8.71
N CYS A 216 -6.75 -19.35 -8.25
CA CYS A 216 -8.08 -19.94 -8.08
C CYS A 216 -8.76 -20.28 -9.43
N PRO A 217 -9.11 -21.55 -9.70
CA PRO A 217 -9.72 -21.98 -10.97
C PRO A 217 -11.18 -21.51 -11.14
N TYR A 218 -11.72 -20.80 -10.14
CA TYR A 218 -13.01 -20.10 -10.22
C TYR A 218 -12.88 -18.63 -10.62
N TYR A 219 -11.67 -18.05 -10.69
CA TYR A 219 -11.41 -16.67 -11.09
C TYR A 219 -10.56 -16.60 -12.37
N TRP A 220 -9.38 -17.23 -12.36
CA TRP A 220 -8.62 -17.53 -13.57
C TRP A 220 -8.85 -19.00 -13.93
N TRP A 221 -9.97 -19.26 -14.61
CA TRP A 221 -10.35 -20.60 -15.03
C TRP A 221 -9.43 -21.09 -16.16
N PRO A 222 -8.67 -22.20 -16.02
CA PRO A 222 -7.70 -22.64 -17.04
C PRO A 222 -8.28 -23.05 -18.41
N TYR A 223 -9.60 -22.99 -18.60
CA TYR A 223 -10.24 -23.12 -19.91
C TYR A 223 -10.02 -21.88 -20.81
N PHE A 224 -9.80 -20.71 -20.21
CA PHE A 224 -9.48 -19.47 -20.92
C PHE A 224 -8.06 -18.99 -20.55
N PRO A 225 -7.30 -18.40 -21.48
CA PRO A 225 -6.07 -17.70 -21.12
C PRO A 225 -6.41 -16.45 -20.27
N PRO A 226 -5.63 -16.12 -19.23
CA PRO A 226 -5.76 -14.82 -18.57
C PRO A 226 -5.36 -13.71 -19.55
N LYS A 227 -6.07 -12.58 -19.49
CA LYS A 227 -5.95 -11.45 -20.43
C LYS A 227 -5.47 -10.15 -19.78
N ASP A 228 -5.80 -9.96 -18.52
CA ASP A 228 -5.52 -8.81 -17.65
C ASP A 228 -5.81 -9.23 -16.20
N ARG A 229 -5.69 -8.30 -15.25
CA ARG A 229 -5.90 -8.52 -13.80
C ARG A 229 -7.28 -9.02 -13.36
N ASN A 230 -8.29 -9.03 -14.26
CA ASN A 230 -9.67 -9.41 -13.94
C ASN A 230 -9.93 -10.92 -14.08
N VAL A 231 -11.14 -11.36 -13.71
CA VAL A 231 -11.70 -12.67 -14.06
C VAL A 231 -11.58 -12.93 -15.57
N ASN A 232 -11.15 -14.12 -15.97
CA ASN A 232 -10.81 -14.43 -17.38
C ASN A 232 -12.00 -14.92 -18.23
N TYR A 233 -13.21 -14.89 -17.68
CA TYR A 233 -14.47 -15.23 -18.34
C TYR A 233 -15.55 -14.18 -17.98
N LEU A 234 -16.78 -14.33 -18.49
CA LEU A 234 -17.92 -13.47 -18.10
C LEU A 234 -18.78 -14.16 -17.02
N PRO A 235 -18.80 -13.67 -15.76
CA PRO A 235 -19.62 -14.25 -14.68
C PRO A 235 -21.09 -14.45 -15.04
N SER A 236 -21.69 -13.52 -15.77
CA SER A 236 -23.08 -13.60 -16.25
C SER A 236 -23.36 -14.75 -17.22
N ARG A 237 -22.33 -15.37 -17.82
CA ARG A 237 -22.46 -16.59 -18.66
C ARG A 237 -22.13 -17.87 -17.91
N TYR A 238 -21.50 -17.78 -16.74
CA TYR A 238 -21.07 -18.93 -15.92
C TYR A 238 -21.35 -18.64 -14.43
N PRO A 239 -22.61 -18.36 -14.05
CA PRO A 239 -22.94 -17.87 -12.70
C PRO A 239 -22.59 -18.88 -11.60
N GLU A 240 -22.70 -20.18 -11.87
CA GLU A 240 -22.29 -21.25 -10.95
C GLU A 240 -20.80 -21.20 -10.60
N ARG A 241 -19.92 -20.91 -11.58
CA ARG A 241 -18.48 -20.75 -11.34
C ARG A 241 -18.18 -19.49 -10.53
N TRP A 242 -18.88 -18.40 -10.82
CA TRP A 242 -18.74 -17.19 -10.01
C TRP A 242 -19.26 -17.39 -8.58
N GLN A 243 -20.34 -18.15 -8.39
CA GLN A 243 -20.82 -18.53 -7.08
C GLN A 243 -19.78 -19.38 -6.32
N GLN A 244 -19.14 -20.36 -6.97
CA GLN A 244 -18.00 -21.09 -6.40
C GLN A 244 -16.86 -20.16 -5.96
N PHE A 245 -16.56 -19.11 -6.74
CA PHE A 245 -15.56 -18.11 -6.36
C PHE A 245 -15.97 -17.28 -5.14
N LYS A 246 -17.23 -16.85 -5.07
CA LYS A 246 -17.78 -16.14 -3.90
C LYS A 246 -17.75 -17.01 -2.65
N ASP A 247 -18.14 -18.28 -2.75
CA ASP A 247 -18.15 -19.20 -1.61
C ASP A 247 -16.73 -19.56 -1.13
N PHE A 248 -15.77 -19.71 -2.06
CA PHE A 248 -14.34 -19.83 -1.75
C PHE A 248 -13.82 -18.59 -1.01
N THR A 249 -14.10 -17.38 -1.53
CA THR A 249 -13.70 -16.10 -0.94
C THR A 249 -14.31 -15.89 0.44
N TYR A 250 -15.61 -16.14 0.57
CA TYR A 250 -16.34 -16.08 1.83
C TYR A 250 -15.75 -17.02 2.89
N GLY A 251 -15.52 -18.29 2.54
CA GLY A 251 -14.98 -19.29 3.46
C GLY A 251 -13.55 -18.96 3.91
N GLN A 252 -12.68 -18.48 3.02
CA GLN A 252 -11.33 -18.04 3.39
C GLN A 252 -11.33 -16.87 4.38
N ILE A 253 -12.25 -15.90 4.18
CA ILE A 253 -12.42 -14.78 5.12
C ILE A 253 -13.06 -15.28 6.43
N GLU A 254 -14.02 -16.21 6.38
CA GLU A 254 -14.66 -16.80 7.57
C GLU A 254 -13.64 -17.52 8.46
N GLU A 255 -12.72 -18.31 7.89
CA GLU A 255 -11.59 -18.89 8.61
C GLU A 255 -10.76 -17.81 9.31
N LEU A 256 -10.35 -16.76 8.59
CA LEU A 256 -9.56 -15.64 9.15
C LEU A 256 -10.29 -14.84 10.23
N MET A 257 -11.62 -14.72 10.16
CA MET A 257 -12.43 -14.00 11.16
C MET A 257 -12.80 -14.87 12.36
N SER A 258 -12.64 -16.20 12.30
CA SER A 258 -13.05 -17.13 13.37
C SER A 258 -11.87 -17.81 14.07
N ASP A 259 -10.97 -18.47 13.33
CA ASP A 259 -9.93 -19.35 13.87
C ASP A 259 -8.67 -18.58 14.34
N TYR A 260 -8.51 -17.31 13.97
CA TYR A 260 -7.26 -16.54 14.13
C TYR A 260 -7.26 -15.56 15.33
N GLY A 261 -8.29 -15.63 16.19
CA GLY A 261 -8.46 -14.80 17.39
C GLY A 261 -9.12 -13.45 17.10
N LYS A 262 -8.96 -12.46 17.99
CA LYS A 262 -9.49 -11.10 17.77
C LYS A 262 -8.87 -10.49 16.51
N MET A 263 -9.71 -9.93 15.64
CA MET A 263 -9.34 -9.17 14.45
C MET A 263 -9.98 -7.79 14.50
N ASP A 264 -9.23 -6.78 14.06
CA ASP A 264 -9.63 -5.38 14.15
C ASP A 264 -9.89 -4.71 12.81
N ILE A 265 -9.22 -5.17 11.75
CA ILE A 265 -9.37 -4.67 10.37
C ILE A 265 -9.42 -5.84 9.39
N LEU A 266 -10.39 -5.84 8.47
CA LEU A 266 -10.38 -6.65 7.26
C LEU A 266 -10.05 -5.73 6.09
N TRP A 267 -8.81 -5.80 5.61
CA TRP A 267 -8.24 -4.90 4.61
C TRP A 267 -8.29 -5.60 3.24
N LEU A 268 -9.27 -5.25 2.41
CA LEU A 268 -9.55 -5.97 1.16
C LEU A 268 -8.94 -5.23 -0.02
N ASP A 269 -8.12 -5.90 -0.81
CA ASP A 269 -7.41 -5.29 -1.93
C ASP A 269 -7.77 -5.90 -3.29
N GLY A 270 -7.27 -5.30 -4.37
CA GLY A 270 -7.62 -5.64 -5.75
C GLY A 270 -8.95 -5.00 -6.12
N GLY A 271 -8.96 -3.66 -6.13
CA GLY A 271 -10.14 -2.82 -6.35
C GLY A 271 -10.87 -3.04 -7.69
N GLN A 272 -10.31 -3.80 -8.64
CA GLN A 272 -11.02 -4.21 -9.86
C GLN A 272 -12.15 -5.22 -9.59
N VAL A 273 -12.08 -5.99 -8.50
CA VAL A 273 -13.12 -6.94 -8.08
C VAL A 273 -14.21 -6.16 -7.35
N ARG A 274 -15.22 -5.72 -8.10
CA ARG A 274 -16.33 -4.87 -7.65
C ARG A 274 -17.62 -5.10 -8.46
N PRO A 275 -18.80 -4.72 -7.94
CA PRO A 275 -20.02 -4.55 -8.75
C PRO A 275 -19.82 -3.52 -9.86
N LEU A 276 -20.30 -3.78 -11.08
CA LEU A 276 -19.99 -2.94 -12.26
C LEU A 276 -20.53 -1.50 -12.13
N ASN A 277 -21.61 -1.30 -11.36
CA ASN A 277 -22.21 0.00 -11.10
C ASN A 277 -21.42 0.88 -10.10
N THR A 278 -20.33 0.39 -9.52
CA THR A 278 -19.44 1.14 -8.59
C THR A 278 -18.16 1.68 -9.26
N ILE A 279 -18.14 1.76 -10.59
CA ILE A 279 -17.04 2.35 -11.36
C ILE A 279 -17.12 3.88 -11.33
N ASP A 280 -16.07 4.53 -10.83
CA ASP A 280 -15.88 5.97 -11.00
C ASP A 280 -15.22 6.24 -12.37
N THR A 281 -15.99 6.82 -13.30
CA THR A 281 -15.54 7.11 -14.66
C THR A 281 -14.65 8.35 -14.77
N THR A 282 -14.30 9.02 -13.67
CA THR A 282 -13.20 9.99 -13.65
C THR A 282 -11.85 9.29 -13.51
N VAL A 283 -11.77 8.20 -12.73
CA VAL A 283 -10.56 7.44 -12.46
C VAL A 283 -10.13 6.65 -13.69
N SER A 284 -8.88 6.86 -14.14
CA SER A 284 -8.37 6.33 -15.41
C SER A 284 -8.40 4.80 -15.50
N TRP A 285 -7.91 4.10 -14.48
CA TRP A 285 -7.81 2.63 -14.48
C TRP A 285 -9.16 1.93 -14.30
N GLN A 286 -10.13 2.55 -13.62
CA GLN A 286 -11.46 1.96 -13.42
C GLN A 286 -12.26 1.87 -14.72
N LYS A 287 -11.97 2.73 -15.72
CA LYS A 287 -12.54 2.66 -17.08
C LYS A 287 -12.24 1.36 -17.83
N ALA A 288 -11.20 0.63 -17.43
CA ALA A 288 -10.86 -0.67 -18.01
C ALA A 288 -11.68 -1.83 -17.41
N ILE A 289 -12.40 -1.61 -16.31
CA ILE A 289 -13.27 -2.61 -15.69
C ILE A 289 -14.55 -2.72 -16.54
N ALA A 290 -14.65 -3.78 -17.34
CA ALA A 290 -15.80 -4.06 -18.21
C ALA A 290 -16.58 -5.33 -17.81
N ILE A 291 -16.29 -5.88 -16.63
CA ILE A 291 -16.87 -7.14 -16.14
C ILE A 291 -17.36 -6.92 -14.70
N ASP A 292 -18.62 -7.27 -14.45
CA ASP A 292 -19.16 -7.30 -13.08
C ASP A 292 -18.49 -8.42 -12.29
N GLN A 293 -17.90 -8.04 -11.16
CA GLN A 293 -17.13 -8.89 -10.27
C GLN A 293 -17.57 -8.68 -8.81
N ASP A 294 -18.87 -8.48 -8.58
CA ASP A 294 -19.45 -8.47 -7.22
C ASP A 294 -19.22 -9.81 -6.50
N ILE A 295 -18.53 -9.75 -5.36
CA ILE A 295 -18.24 -10.91 -4.50
C ILE A 295 -19.26 -11.10 -3.35
N ASP A 296 -20.37 -10.35 -3.35
CA ASP A 296 -21.36 -10.32 -2.26
C ASP A 296 -20.75 -9.79 -0.94
N MET A 297 -20.22 -8.57 -1.02
CA MET A 297 -19.68 -7.84 0.13
C MET A 297 -20.65 -7.70 1.32
N PRO A 298 -21.98 -7.52 1.14
CA PRO A 298 -22.93 -7.57 2.25
C PRO A 298 -22.89 -8.88 3.03
N ARG A 299 -22.89 -10.03 2.34
CA ARG A 299 -22.77 -11.36 2.98
C ARG A 299 -21.42 -11.53 3.69
N ILE A 300 -20.32 -11.10 3.07
CA ILE A 300 -18.98 -11.18 3.66
C ILE A 300 -18.90 -10.33 4.93
N ALA A 301 -19.32 -9.07 4.87
CA ALA A 301 -19.26 -8.14 6.00
C ALA A 301 -20.20 -8.54 7.15
N ALA A 302 -21.38 -9.08 6.85
CA ALA A 302 -22.32 -9.58 7.87
C ALA A 302 -21.76 -10.79 8.62
N MET A 303 -21.12 -11.73 7.93
CA MET A 303 -20.39 -12.84 8.57
C MET A 303 -19.20 -12.32 9.37
N ALA A 304 -18.36 -11.46 8.78
CA ALA A 304 -17.15 -10.98 9.43
C ALA A 304 -17.45 -10.22 10.73
N ARG A 305 -18.49 -9.37 10.73
CA ARG A 305 -18.95 -8.63 11.94
C ARG A 305 -19.71 -9.51 12.95
N LYS A 306 -20.30 -10.64 12.53
CA LYS A 306 -20.87 -11.65 13.45
C LYS A 306 -19.78 -12.34 14.27
N HIS A 307 -18.62 -12.63 13.68
CA HIS A 307 -17.46 -13.19 14.39
C HIS A 307 -16.63 -12.12 15.12
N GLN A 308 -16.55 -10.91 14.56
CA GLN A 308 -15.74 -9.80 15.08
C GLN A 308 -16.60 -8.52 15.19
N PRO A 309 -17.38 -8.34 16.27
CA PRO A 309 -18.25 -7.17 16.43
C PRO A 309 -17.51 -5.84 16.26
N GLY A 310 -18.11 -4.92 15.48
CA GLY A 310 -17.53 -3.62 15.16
C GLY A 310 -16.34 -3.64 14.19
N LEU A 311 -15.95 -4.78 13.61
CA LEU A 311 -14.85 -4.91 12.65
C LEU A 311 -14.89 -3.82 11.55
N LEU A 312 -13.74 -3.15 11.38
CA LEU A 312 -13.52 -2.23 10.27
C LEU A 312 -13.30 -3.04 9.00
N VAL A 313 -14.09 -2.76 7.98
CA VAL A 313 -13.90 -3.30 6.63
C VAL A 313 -13.33 -2.17 5.76
N VAL A 314 -12.36 -2.51 4.91
CA VAL A 314 -11.71 -1.58 3.98
C VAL A 314 -11.82 -2.19 2.58
N ASP A 315 -13.00 -2.07 1.96
CA ASP A 315 -13.22 -2.50 0.56
C ASP A 315 -12.61 -1.51 -0.43
N ARG A 316 -11.28 -1.59 -0.51
CA ARG A 316 -10.40 -0.56 -1.05
C ARG A 316 -10.78 -0.08 -2.45
N THR A 317 -10.88 1.25 -2.59
CA THR A 317 -11.22 2.00 -3.82
C THR A 317 -12.63 1.76 -4.37
N VAL A 318 -13.47 0.95 -3.71
CA VAL A 318 -14.84 0.66 -4.17
C VAL A 318 -15.83 1.74 -3.73
N GLY A 319 -15.57 2.40 -2.59
CA GLY A 319 -16.51 3.29 -1.92
C GLY A 319 -17.68 2.54 -1.29
N GLY A 320 -18.69 3.28 -0.84
CA GLY A 320 -19.87 2.71 -0.16
C GLY A 320 -19.61 2.29 1.29
N GLU A 321 -20.55 1.53 1.88
CA GLU A 321 -20.59 1.20 3.31
C GLU A 321 -19.45 0.27 3.80
N TYR A 322 -18.73 -0.37 2.87
CA TYR A 322 -17.67 -1.33 3.20
C TYR A 322 -16.25 -0.75 3.08
N GLU A 323 -16.08 0.50 2.64
CA GLU A 323 -14.82 1.24 2.72
C GLU A 323 -14.84 2.19 3.92
N ASN A 324 -14.65 1.67 5.15
CA ASN A 324 -14.87 2.43 6.38
C ASN A 324 -13.84 3.56 6.60
N TYR A 325 -12.71 3.52 5.89
CA TYR A 325 -11.82 4.65 5.62
C TYR A 325 -11.25 4.52 4.19
N ILE A 326 -10.97 5.63 3.52
CA ILE A 326 -10.43 5.62 2.14
C ILE A 326 -8.91 5.43 2.12
N THR A 327 -8.34 4.95 1.01
CA THR A 327 -6.93 4.50 0.95
C THR A 327 -6.11 5.09 -0.22
N PRO A 328 -5.65 6.36 -0.12
CA PRO A 328 -4.72 6.97 -1.07
C PRO A 328 -3.30 6.34 -0.95
N GLU A 329 -3.11 5.17 -1.55
CA GLU A 329 -1.83 4.46 -1.63
C GLU A 329 -0.71 5.33 -2.23
N GLY A 330 0.47 5.30 -1.61
CA GLY A 330 1.66 5.99 -2.11
C GLY A 330 1.60 7.52 -2.09
N HIS A 331 0.50 8.12 -1.62
CA HIS A 331 0.24 9.55 -1.71
C HIS A 331 -0.34 10.12 -0.40
N VAL A 332 0.19 11.27 0.03
CA VAL A 332 -0.41 12.09 1.08
C VAL A 332 -1.27 13.17 0.39
N PRO A 333 -2.62 13.14 0.47
CA PRO A 333 -3.49 14.18 -0.09
C PRO A 333 -3.04 15.58 0.32
N GLU A 334 -3.14 16.59 -0.56
CA GLU A 334 -2.59 17.93 -0.30
C GLU A 334 -3.20 18.62 0.93
N LYS A 335 -4.45 18.29 1.26
CA LYS A 335 -5.24 18.81 2.39
C LYS A 335 -6.00 17.65 3.04
N ASP A 336 -6.55 17.87 4.22
CA ASP A 336 -7.50 16.94 4.83
C ASP A 336 -8.74 16.77 3.92
N PRO A 337 -9.10 15.54 3.49
CA PRO A 337 -10.28 15.29 2.66
C PRO A 337 -11.61 15.35 3.44
N GLY A 338 -11.58 15.55 4.76
CA GLY A 338 -12.76 15.64 5.63
C GLY A 338 -13.41 14.28 5.96
N VAL A 339 -12.76 13.17 5.59
CA VAL A 339 -13.22 11.79 5.81
C VAL A 339 -12.06 10.95 6.36
N PRO A 340 -12.30 9.88 7.15
CA PRO A 340 -11.24 9.00 7.62
C PRO A 340 -10.45 8.37 6.47
N TRP A 341 -9.12 8.43 6.52
CA TRP A 341 -8.24 7.92 5.46
C TRP A 341 -6.91 7.36 5.96
N GLU A 342 -6.35 6.41 5.20
CA GLU A 342 -5.07 5.75 5.47
C GLU A 342 -4.21 5.72 4.20
N THR A 343 -3.02 6.32 4.24
CA THR A 343 -2.04 6.05 3.17
C THR A 343 -1.13 4.90 3.59
N CYS A 344 -1.14 3.84 2.79
CA CYS A 344 -0.10 2.83 2.83
C CYS A 344 1.09 3.29 1.98
N MET A 345 2.31 3.03 2.45
CA MET A 345 3.55 3.31 1.70
C MET A 345 4.64 2.27 2.01
N PRO A 346 5.45 1.82 1.03
CA PRO A 346 6.64 1.04 1.32
C PRO A 346 7.69 1.89 2.03
N MET A 347 8.34 1.35 3.06
CA MET A 347 9.56 1.94 3.62
C MET A 347 10.71 1.90 2.60
N GLY A 348 10.71 0.90 1.71
CA GLY A 348 11.62 0.77 0.60
C GLY A 348 11.12 1.42 -0.69
N THR A 349 11.39 0.72 -1.79
CA THR A 349 10.99 0.99 -3.18
C THR A 349 9.87 0.06 -3.68
N SER A 350 9.69 -1.11 -3.06
CA SER A 350 8.62 -2.07 -3.33
C SER A 350 7.88 -2.46 -2.05
N TRP A 351 6.73 -3.13 -2.18
CA TRP A 351 5.97 -3.63 -1.04
C TRP A 351 6.58 -4.94 -0.51
N SER A 352 6.85 -5.87 -1.41
CA SER A 352 7.65 -7.07 -1.15
C SER A 352 9.15 -6.76 -1.01
N TRP A 353 9.91 -7.68 -0.43
CA TRP A 353 11.37 -7.56 -0.36
C TRP A 353 12.00 -7.66 -1.75
N VAL A 354 12.90 -6.73 -2.07
CA VAL A 354 13.77 -6.78 -3.25
C VAL A 354 15.27 -6.68 -2.86
N PRO A 355 16.19 -7.33 -3.58
CA PRO A 355 17.63 -7.23 -3.33
C PRO A 355 18.17 -5.79 -3.45
N ASN A 356 19.00 -5.38 -2.49
CA ASN A 356 19.65 -4.06 -2.46
C ASN A 356 18.67 -2.87 -2.46
N GLU A 357 17.52 -3.04 -1.80
CA GLU A 357 16.47 -2.03 -1.68
C GLU A 357 16.97 -0.71 -1.07
N LYS A 358 16.44 0.41 -1.59
CA LYS A 358 16.69 1.75 -1.06
C LYS A 358 15.58 2.13 -0.08
N TYR A 359 15.86 1.97 1.20
CA TYR A 359 14.99 2.45 2.27
C TYR A 359 14.99 3.98 2.38
N LYS A 360 13.81 4.53 2.65
CA LYS A 360 13.59 5.94 3.01
C LYS A 360 14.43 6.33 4.23
N SER A 361 14.74 7.62 4.35
CA SER A 361 15.46 8.11 5.53
C SER A 361 14.54 8.17 6.75
N THR A 362 15.12 8.21 7.96
CA THR A 362 14.37 8.38 9.21
C THR A 362 13.54 9.67 9.16
N GLU A 363 14.16 10.76 8.71
CA GLU A 363 13.55 12.08 8.56
C GLU A 363 12.41 12.07 7.53
N GLU A 364 12.53 11.30 6.44
CA GLU A 364 11.46 11.14 5.47
C GLU A 364 10.25 10.40 6.05
N ILE A 365 10.47 9.34 6.83
CA ILE A 365 9.39 8.59 7.49
C ILE A 365 8.67 9.48 8.52
N ILE A 366 9.41 10.22 9.34
CA ILE A 366 8.84 11.15 10.34
C ILE A 366 8.10 12.30 9.63
N ARG A 367 8.66 12.87 8.56
CA ARG A 367 8.01 13.91 7.75
C ARG A 367 6.68 13.42 7.18
N THR A 368 6.66 12.22 6.59
CA THR A 368 5.44 11.62 6.04
C THR A 368 4.40 11.38 7.14
N LEU A 369 4.78 10.84 8.30
CA LEU A 369 3.87 10.65 9.43
C LEU A 369 3.26 11.98 9.90
N ALA A 370 4.08 13.03 10.06
CA ALA A 370 3.62 14.37 10.44
C ALA A 370 2.66 14.97 9.38
N GLN A 371 2.99 14.88 8.10
CA GLN A 371 2.13 15.35 7.00
C GLN A 371 0.79 14.59 6.95
N VAL A 372 0.79 13.28 7.21
CA VAL A 372 -0.42 12.45 7.24
C VAL A 372 -1.34 12.86 8.41
N VAL A 373 -0.83 12.96 9.64
CA VAL A 373 -1.70 13.28 10.80
C VAL A 373 -2.19 14.72 10.81
N THR A 374 -1.38 15.68 10.34
CA THR A 374 -1.80 17.09 10.17
C THR A 374 -2.86 17.27 9.08
N ARG A 375 -3.09 16.26 8.25
CA ARG A 375 -4.16 16.18 7.24
C ARG A 375 -5.21 15.12 7.59
N GLY A 376 -5.29 14.70 8.86
CA GLY A 376 -6.38 13.90 9.44
C GLY A 376 -6.16 12.38 9.45
N GLY A 377 -5.27 11.86 8.61
CA GLY A 377 -5.18 10.42 8.32
C GLY A 377 -4.29 9.59 9.25
N SER A 378 -4.13 8.33 8.85
CA SER A 378 -3.17 7.36 9.42
C SER A 378 -2.13 6.93 8.37
N LEU A 379 -0.90 6.66 8.82
CA LEU A 379 0.19 6.13 7.99
C LEU A 379 0.35 4.63 8.24
N LEU A 380 0.23 3.83 7.19
CA LEU A 380 0.43 2.39 7.20
C LEU A 380 1.75 2.05 6.49
N LEU A 381 2.86 2.07 7.25
CA LEU A 381 4.20 1.91 6.70
C LEU A 381 4.52 0.42 6.47
N ASN A 382 4.86 0.06 5.24
CA ASN A 382 5.13 -1.32 4.86
C ASN A 382 6.61 -1.70 4.98
N VAL A 383 6.88 -2.88 5.54
CA VAL A 383 8.19 -3.56 5.54
C VAL A 383 8.06 -4.94 4.89
N GLY A 384 8.70 -5.14 3.74
CA GLY A 384 8.75 -6.44 3.06
C GLY A 384 9.76 -7.39 3.73
N PRO A 385 9.34 -8.55 4.26
CA PRO A 385 10.26 -9.53 4.85
C PRO A 385 10.99 -10.35 3.78
N ARG A 386 12.21 -10.77 4.12
CA ARG A 386 13.09 -11.60 3.29
C ARG A 386 12.57 -13.04 3.16
N PRO A 387 13.07 -13.84 2.19
CA PRO A 387 12.70 -15.24 2.01
C PRO A 387 12.94 -16.14 3.24
N ASP A 388 13.88 -15.76 4.10
CA ASP A 388 14.27 -16.51 5.29
C ASP A 388 13.46 -16.14 6.54
N GLY A 389 12.56 -15.16 6.46
CA GLY A 389 11.76 -14.68 7.60
C GLY A 389 12.39 -13.56 8.43
N ARG A 390 13.46 -12.92 7.95
CA ARG A 390 14.03 -11.71 8.57
C ARG A 390 13.58 -10.43 7.87
N TRP A 391 13.50 -9.31 8.58
CA TRP A 391 13.57 -7.98 7.93
C TRP A 391 15.02 -7.61 7.65
N ASP A 392 15.23 -6.59 6.81
CA ASP A 392 16.54 -5.95 6.67
C ASP A 392 16.94 -5.20 7.97
N SER A 393 18.23 -5.18 8.31
CA SER A 393 18.75 -4.41 9.45
C SER A 393 18.43 -2.92 9.36
N THR A 394 18.33 -2.38 8.15
CA THR A 394 17.95 -0.98 7.89
C THR A 394 16.53 -0.69 8.37
N ALA A 395 15.60 -1.62 8.16
CA ALA A 395 14.22 -1.45 8.61
C ALA A 395 14.12 -1.41 10.14
N TYR A 396 14.84 -2.28 10.85
CA TYR A 396 14.94 -2.23 12.31
C TYR A 396 15.52 -0.91 12.81
N GLN A 397 16.60 -0.40 12.18
CA GLN A 397 17.19 0.89 12.58
C GLN A 397 16.21 2.05 12.36
N ARG A 398 15.56 2.13 11.19
CA ARG A 398 14.56 3.16 10.88
C ARG A 398 13.40 3.17 11.88
N LEU A 399 12.92 1.99 12.25
CA LEU A 399 11.87 1.80 13.25
C LEU A 399 12.32 2.26 14.65
N ALA A 400 13.54 1.92 15.07
CA ALA A 400 14.12 2.36 16.34
C ALA A 400 14.29 3.90 16.40
N ASP A 401 14.80 4.51 15.33
CA ASP A 401 14.99 5.97 15.25
C ASP A 401 13.63 6.71 15.30
N VAL A 402 12.63 6.24 14.55
CA VAL A 402 11.26 6.77 14.54
C VAL A 402 10.61 6.62 15.93
N GLY A 403 10.83 5.49 16.59
CA GLY A 403 10.41 5.24 17.98
C GLY A 403 11.04 6.21 18.98
N ALA A 404 12.32 6.55 18.81
CA ALA A 404 13.00 7.55 19.64
C ALA A 404 12.38 8.95 19.50
N TRP A 405 12.04 9.36 18.27
CA TRP A 405 11.33 10.64 18.04
C TRP A 405 9.90 10.62 18.61
N LEU A 406 9.18 9.51 18.47
CA LEU A 406 7.80 9.35 18.95
C LEU A 406 7.68 9.25 20.48
N LYS A 407 8.71 8.75 21.19
CA LYS A 407 8.77 8.77 22.66
C LYS A 407 8.71 10.19 23.23
N THR A 408 9.20 11.17 22.50
CA THR A 408 9.18 12.59 22.86
C THR A 408 7.99 13.35 22.26
N ASN A 409 7.70 13.13 20.98
CA ASN A 409 6.75 13.95 20.22
C ASN A 409 5.35 13.33 20.06
N GLY A 410 5.10 12.16 20.66
CA GLY A 410 3.92 11.34 20.43
C GLY A 410 2.57 11.99 20.78
N GLU A 411 2.51 12.97 21.69
CA GLU A 411 1.24 13.66 22.04
C GLU A 411 0.70 14.55 20.91
N ALA A 412 1.57 14.98 19.97
CA ALA A 412 1.16 15.67 18.75
C ALA A 412 0.65 14.73 17.64
N ILE A 413 0.82 13.42 17.83
CA ILE A 413 0.45 12.36 16.89
C ILE A 413 -0.81 11.65 17.39
N TYR A 414 -0.70 10.86 18.45
CA TYR A 414 -1.76 9.94 18.89
C TYR A 414 -2.96 10.66 19.50
N GLY A 415 -4.16 10.15 19.25
CA GLY A 415 -5.41 10.74 19.75
C GLY A 415 -5.81 12.09 19.13
N THR A 416 -4.94 12.74 18.36
CA THR A 416 -5.19 14.06 17.75
C THR A 416 -6.13 14.01 16.55
N ARG A 417 -6.61 15.19 16.13
CA ARG A 417 -7.27 15.43 14.83
C ARG A 417 -6.53 16.54 14.08
N ALA A 418 -6.77 16.69 12.78
CA ALA A 418 -6.27 17.84 12.03
C ALA A 418 -6.82 19.14 12.63
N SER A 419 -6.01 20.19 12.66
CA SER A 419 -6.45 21.52 13.09
C SER A 419 -7.01 22.29 11.89
N THR A 420 -8.06 23.10 12.13
CA THR A 420 -8.56 24.06 11.13
C THR A 420 -7.82 25.40 11.15
N TRP A 421 -6.61 25.44 11.74
CA TRP A 421 -5.76 26.63 11.75
C TRP A 421 -5.03 26.76 10.41
N GLU A 422 -5.03 27.97 9.84
CA GLU A 422 -4.14 28.31 8.73
C GLU A 422 -2.70 28.45 9.24
N THR A 423 -1.75 27.90 8.47
CA THR A 423 -0.33 27.85 8.83
C THR A 423 0.59 28.18 7.66
N HIS A 424 1.73 28.79 7.97
CA HIS A 424 2.79 29.09 7.00
C HIS A 424 4.18 28.75 7.60
N GLY A 425 5.18 28.58 6.72
CA GLY A 425 6.52 28.12 7.12
C GLY A 425 6.74 26.60 7.03
N ALA A 426 6.06 25.93 6.09
CA ALA A 426 6.14 24.49 5.87
C ALA A 426 5.77 23.61 7.09
N ILE A 427 4.76 24.06 7.86
CA ILE A 427 4.20 23.35 9.00
C ILE A 427 2.74 22.95 8.75
N GLY A 428 2.35 21.78 9.27
CA GLY A 428 0.95 21.43 9.51
C GLY A 428 0.57 21.62 10.98
N CYS A 429 -0.71 21.46 11.31
CA CYS A 429 -1.19 21.58 12.69
C CYS A 429 -2.15 20.43 13.05
N THR A 430 -1.94 19.79 14.21
CA THR A 430 -2.91 18.89 14.84
C THR A 430 -3.49 19.52 16.11
N GLN A 431 -4.57 18.95 16.65
CA GLN A 431 -5.22 19.40 17.86
C GLN A 431 -5.70 18.24 18.75
N SER A 432 -5.82 18.49 20.05
CA SER A 432 -6.52 17.62 21.00
C SER A 432 -8.00 17.49 20.65
N LYS A 433 -8.66 16.41 21.12
CA LYS A 433 -10.08 16.17 20.86
C LYS A 433 -11.02 17.21 21.45
N ASP A 434 -10.59 17.89 22.51
CA ASP A 434 -11.33 19.00 23.14
C ASP A 434 -10.99 20.38 22.56
N GLY A 435 -10.06 20.46 21.59
CA GLY A 435 -9.67 21.68 20.91
C GLY A 435 -8.92 22.70 21.77
N ARG A 436 -8.35 22.28 22.91
CA ARG A 436 -7.61 23.16 23.85
C ARG A 436 -6.11 23.19 23.62
N THR A 437 -5.54 22.11 23.09
CA THR A 437 -4.11 22.01 22.79
C THR A 437 -3.94 21.85 21.30
N HIS A 438 -3.11 22.70 20.71
CA HIS A 438 -2.71 22.59 19.30
C HIS A 438 -1.22 22.26 19.21
N TYR A 439 -0.82 21.57 18.15
CA TYR A 439 0.56 21.21 17.90
C TYR A 439 0.94 21.64 16.48
N LEU A 440 2.03 22.40 16.36
CA LEU A 440 2.63 22.76 15.08
C LEU A 440 3.73 21.74 14.77
N LEU A 441 3.66 21.09 13.61
CA LEU A 441 4.64 20.08 13.17
C LEU A 441 5.22 20.47 11.81
N GLY A 442 6.56 20.56 11.71
CA GLY A 442 7.24 20.82 10.44
C GLY A 442 8.75 20.91 10.55
N GLU A 443 9.43 21.31 9.47
CA GLU A 443 10.90 21.42 9.45
C GLU A 443 11.39 22.78 9.96
N ALA A 444 12.45 22.76 10.77
CA ALA A 444 13.10 23.96 11.28
C ALA A 444 13.61 24.92 10.19
N LYS A 445 13.85 24.42 8.96
CA LYS A 445 14.26 25.22 7.81
C LYS A 445 13.17 26.17 7.28
N GLY A 446 11.92 26.02 7.73
CA GLY A 446 10.78 26.84 7.32
C GLY A 446 10.51 28.08 8.18
N VAL A 447 11.38 28.42 9.15
CA VAL A 447 11.17 29.57 10.05
C VAL A 447 11.33 30.94 9.35
N PRO A 448 10.65 32.02 9.82
CA PRO A 448 9.72 32.07 10.94
C PRO A 448 8.41 31.33 10.64
N TRP A 449 7.96 30.52 11.59
CA TRP A 449 6.68 29.83 11.51
C TRP A 449 5.56 30.79 11.88
N SER A 450 4.42 30.71 11.20
CA SER A 450 3.23 31.50 11.56
C SER A 450 1.94 30.69 11.47
N PHE A 451 0.99 31.02 12.33
CA PHE A 451 -0.25 30.29 12.50
C PHE A 451 -1.39 31.22 12.93
N ALA A 452 -2.61 30.90 12.49
CA ALA A 452 -3.81 31.63 12.88
C ALA A 452 -4.13 31.43 14.38
N TRP A 453 -4.43 32.51 15.09
CA TRP A 453 -4.86 32.48 16.50
C TRP A 453 -6.15 33.27 16.70
N LYS A 454 -7.07 32.70 17.49
CA LYS A 454 -8.41 33.27 17.75
C LYS A 454 -8.72 33.48 19.23
N GLY A 455 -7.79 33.13 20.13
CA GLY A 455 -7.92 33.41 21.56
C GLY A 455 -7.75 34.90 21.87
N ARG A 456 -8.25 35.34 23.03
CA ARG A 456 -8.16 36.74 23.47
C ARG A 456 -6.82 37.10 24.09
N GLU A 457 -6.15 36.11 24.67
CA GLU A 457 -4.86 36.24 25.33
C GLU A 457 -3.76 35.60 24.47
N MET A 458 -2.50 35.84 24.81
CA MET A 458 -1.35 35.24 24.11
C MET A 458 -1.15 33.81 24.63
N PRO A 459 -1.17 32.77 23.78
CA PRO A 459 -1.01 31.40 24.24
C PRO A 459 0.44 31.13 24.64
N MET A 460 0.63 30.14 25.51
CA MET A 460 1.94 29.56 25.76
C MET A 460 2.32 28.69 24.57
N ALA A 461 3.52 28.90 24.03
CA ALA A 461 4.13 28.04 23.03
C ALA A 461 5.35 27.32 23.63
N THR A 462 5.45 26.01 23.47
CA THR A 462 6.47 25.19 24.12
C THR A 462 7.08 24.21 23.12
N LEU A 463 8.41 24.23 22.97
CA LEU A 463 9.16 23.24 22.19
C LEU A 463 9.08 21.89 22.91
N LEU A 464 8.32 20.94 22.35
CA LEU A 464 7.98 19.68 23.01
C LEU A 464 9.23 18.82 23.31
N ALA A 465 10.26 18.94 22.47
CA ALA A 465 11.52 18.22 22.64
C ALA A 465 12.36 18.63 23.87
N THR A 466 12.13 19.81 24.45
CA THR A 466 12.96 20.36 25.54
C THR A 466 12.16 20.96 26.70
N GLY A 467 10.84 21.14 26.55
CA GLY A 467 10.02 21.91 27.48
C GLY A 467 10.30 23.42 27.45
N GLN A 468 11.10 23.91 26.50
CA GLN A 468 11.44 25.33 26.40
C GLN A 468 10.25 26.15 25.91
N VAL A 469 9.80 27.11 26.72
CA VAL A 469 8.81 28.10 26.32
C VAL A 469 9.41 29.03 25.25
N LEU A 470 8.71 29.16 24.13
CA LEU A 470 9.09 29.96 22.97
C LEU A 470 8.42 31.34 23.00
N ARG A 471 9.15 32.37 22.57
CA ARG A 471 8.61 33.74 22.51
C ARG A 471 7.80 33.94 21.23
N LEU A 472 6.48 34.04 21.39
CA LEU A 472 5.59 34.46 20.31
C LEU A 472 5.72 35.96 20.00
N LYS A 473 5.46 36.31 18.73
CA LYS A 473 5.37 37.68 18.22
C LYS A 473 4.06 37.81 17.44
N THR A 474 3.39 38.96 17.52
CA THR A 474 2.21 39.23 16.66
C THR A 474 2.68 39.36 15.21
N GLY A 475 1.97 38.69 14.29
CA GLY A 475 2.22 38.76 12.85
C GLY A 475 1.26 39.70 12.14
N GLN A 476 0.73 39.25 11.01
CA GLN A 476 -0.44 39.89 10.36
C GLN A 476 -1.68 39.77 11.27
N PRO A 477 -2.74 40.59 11.07
CA PRO A 477 -3.95 40.51 11.89
C PRO A 477 -4.56 39.10 11.93
N GLY A 478 -4.72 38.55 13.13
CA GLY A 478 -5.19 37.17 13.35
C GLY A 478 -4.11 36.08 13.33
N PHE A 479 -2.83 36.44 13.14
CA PHE A 479 -1.71 35.49 13.12
C PHE A 479 -0.67 35.78 14.21
N LEU A 480 -0.13 34.70 14.78
CA LEU A 480 1.07 34.72 15.62
C LEU A 480 2.24 34.12 14.85
N MET A 481 3.45 34.52 15.24
CA MET A 481 4.71 34.06 14.66
C MET A 481 5.67 33.57 15.74
N LEU A 482 6.48 32.58 15.42
CA LEU A 482 7.59 32.12 16.27
C LEU A 482 8.87 31.89 15.46
N GLU A 483 9.99 32.04 16.16
CA GLU A 483 11.31 31.60 15.74
C GLU A 483 11.73 30.42 16.62
N LEU A 484 12.37 29.42 16.03
CA LEU A 484 12.93 28.30 16.77
C LEU A 484 14.32 28.67 17.33
N PRO A 485 14.70 28.18 18.52
CA PRO A 485 16.04 28.39 19.06
C PRO A 485 17.08 27.59 18.23
N PRO A 486 18.34 28.05 18.13
CA PRO A 486 19.40 27.30 17.45
C PRO A 486 19.56 25.90 18.06
N GLY A 487 19.65 24.87 17.21
CA GLY A 487 19.72 23.47 17.64
C GLY A 487 18.37 22.77 17.75
N ALA A 488 17.23 23.46 17.61
CA ALA A 488 15.90 22.83 17.58
C ALA A 488 15.74 21.83 16.42
N GLU A 489 16.54 21.98 15.35
CA GLU A 489 16.60 21.09 14.20
C GLU A 489 17.17 19.68 14.47
N GLN A 490 17.73 19.43 15.66
CA GLN A 490 18.29 18.12 16.04
C GLN A 490 17.19 17.07 16.25
N GLY A 491 16.81 16.40 15.15
CA GLY A 491 15.73 15.41 15.09
C GLY A 491 14.83 15.53 13.85
N GLY A 492 15.06 16.53 12.98
CA GLY A 492 14.34 16.68 11.71
C GLY A 492 13.03 17.44 11.84
N VAL A 493 11.92 16.75 12.11
CA VAL A 493 10.62 17.40 12.33
C VAL A 493 10.56 17.92 13.77
N VAL A 494 10.29 19.21 13.90
CA VAL A 494 10.13 19.91 15.17
C VAL A 494 8.65 19.97 15.53
N VAL A 495 8.35 19.87 16.82
CA VAL A 495 7.00 19.99 17.36
C VAL A 495 6.92 21.09 18.40
N VAL A 496 5.99 22.03 18.21
CA VAL A 496 5.68 23.09 19.18
C VAL A 496 4.24 22.93 19.64
N LYS A 497 4.07 22.73 20.94
CA LYS A 497 2.77 22.70 21.62
C LYS A 497 2.29 24.12 21.88
N ILE A 498 1.00 24.39 21.65
CA ILE A 498 0.33 25.68 21.84
C ILE A 498 -0.87 25.47 22.78
N GLU A 499 -0.94 26.24 23.87
CA GLU A 499 -1.97 26.15 24.91
C GLU A 499 -2.42 27.56 25.34
N GLY A 500 -3.73 27.85 25.35
CA GLY A 500 -4.31 29.16 25.72
C GLY A 500 -5.80 29.27 25.42
#